data_AF-A0A2D4VIG2-F1
#
_entry.id   AF-A0A2D4VIG2-F1
#
_cell.length_a   1.000
_cell.length_b   1.000
_cell.length_c   1.000
_cell.angle_alpha   90.00
_cell.angle_beta   90.00
_cell.angle_gamma   90.00
#
_symmetry.space_group_name_H-M   'P 1'
#
loop_
_entity.id
_entity.type
_entity.pdbx_description
1 polymer ?
#
loop_
_entity_poly.entity_id
_entity_poly.type
_entity_poly.pdbx_seq_one_letter_code
_entity_poly.pdbx_strand_id
1 'polypeptide(L)'
;MRKVMEWLELGHIFKGTAYAAVSLLCLGVVGGAVFHAAGTSAPVVTPASVPMVAMATTPGRKLPWMPPKPTMKPTDLVQPTYKLAAAEKDQPGLMEFKRPVADVDVAALDRQRQCLSIGIYYEARGETLKGQLAVAEVILNRVKSNLYPDNVCDVVYQGSKLTTGCQFSFTCDGMSEKPHDRRAWRQARSVAEQALLGRVRDNVVGKALFYHADYVRPRWANNMVEVTKVGRHIFYRLKGDAPMKKTELASSDG
;
A
#
# COMPACT_ATOMS: atom_id res chain seq x y z
N MET A 1 -11.87 45.75 -65.32
CA MET A 1 -13.04 45.31 -64.52
C MET A 1 -14.13 44.74 -65.43
N ARG A 2 -13.98 43.51 -65.94
CA ARG A 2 -15.09 42.75 -66.59
C ARG A 2 -14.80 41.27 -66.91
N LYS A 3 -13.85 40.62 -66.20
CA LYS A 3 -13.54 39.18 -66.41
C LYS A 3 -13.37 38.35 -65.13
N VAL A 4 -13.61 38.92 -63.94
CA VAL A 4 -13.42 38.24 -62.64
C VAL A 4 -14.76 37.75 -62.05
N MET A 5 -15.88 38.00 -62.73
CA MET A 5 -17.23 37.75 -62.19
C MET A 5 -18.05 36.72 -62.97
N GLU A 6 -17.42 35.88 -63.79
CA GLU A 6 -18.07 34.68 -64.37
C GLU A 6 -17.71 33.38 -63.62
N TRP A 7 -16.76 33.40 -62.69
CA TRP A 7 -16.29 32.21 -61.98
C TRP A 7 -17.11 31.82 -60.74
N LEU A 8 -18.17 32.56 -60.41
CA LEU A 8 -18.96 32.34 -59.18
C LEU A 8 -20.33 31.65 -59.39
N GLU A 9 -20.71 31.30 -60.61
CA GLU A 9 -22.03 30.70 -60.91
C GLU A 9 -22.01 29.17 -61.14
N LEU A 10 -20.88 28.48 -60.92
CA LEU A 10 -20.76 27.01 -61.13
C LEU A 10 -20.50 26.20 -59.84
N GLY A 11 -20.45 26.84 -58.67
CA GLY A 11 -20.00 26.22 -57.42
C GLY A 11 -21.05 25.41 -56.62
N HIS A 12 -22.32 25.38 -57.04
CA HIS A 12 -23.41 24.81 -56.23
C HIS A 12 -23.83 23.38 -56.59
N ILE A 13 -23.40 22.84 -57.74
CA ILE A 13 -23.87 21.51 -58.19
C ILE A 13 -23.00 20.35 -57.65
N PHE A 14 -21.73 20.60 -57.29
CA PHE A 14 -20.79 19.52 -56.91
C PHE A 14 -20.63 19.25 -55.41
N LYS A 15 -21.37 19.94 -54.53
CA LYS A 15 -21.24 19.75 -53.06
C LYS A 15 -22.16 18.68 -52.47
N GLY A 16 -23.04 18.04 -53.24
CA GLY A 16 -24.05 17.11 -52.70
C GLY A 16 -23.63 15.63 -52.66
N THR A 17 -23.00 15.13 -53.72
CA THR A 17 -22.84 13.68 -53.93
C THR A 17 -21.54 13.12 -53.38
N ALA A 18 -20.48 13.92 -53.29
CA ALA A 18 -19.18 13.48 -52.77
C ALA A 18 -19.21 13.20 -51.25
N TYR A 19 -20.01 13.95 -50.48
CA TYR A 19 -20.08 13.77 -49.03
C TYR A 19 -20.87 12.52 -48.62
N ALA A 20 -21.91 12.14 -49.38
CA ALA A 20 -22.72 10.97 -49.07
C ALA A 20 -21.92 9.65 -49.18
N ALA A 21 -21.03 9.54 -50.18
CA ALA A 21 -20.21 8.34 -50.38
C ALA A 21 -19.12 8.19 -49.31
N VAL A 22 -18.52 9.29 -48.84
CA VAL A 22 -17.47 9.26 -47.80
C VAL A 22 -18.07 8.96 -46.42
N SER A 23 -19.26 9.48 -46.11
CA SER A 23 -19.92 9.21 -44.82
C SER A 23 -20.33 7.74 -44.63
N LEU A 24 -20.78 7.06 -45.69
CA LEU A 24 -21.12 5.63 -45.64
C LEU A 24 -19.88 4.74 -45.43
N LEU A 25 -18.74 5.14 -45.99
CA LEU A 25 -17.48 4.40 -45.86
C LEU A 25 -16.89 4.50 -44.44
N CYS A 26 -17.01 5.67 -43.80
CA CYS A 26 -16.56 5.85 -42.41
C CYS A 26 -17.42 5.10 -41.38
N LEU A 27 -18.74 5.00 -41.57
CA LEU A 27 -19.61 4.23 -40.66
C LEU A 27 -19.38 2.71 -40.75
N GLY A 28 -19.06 2.19 -41.94
CA GLY A 28 -18.72 0.78 -42.13
C GLY A 28 -17.44 0.35 -41.41
N VAL A 29 -16.39 1.20 -41.41
CA VAL A 29 -15.11 0.90 -40.75
C VAL A 29 -15.23 0.93 -39.23
N VAL A 30 -16.04 1.85 -38.67
CA VAL A 30 -16.27 1.90 -37.21
C VAL A 30 -17.15 0.75 -36.73
N GLY A 31 -18.16 0.33 -37.52
CA GLY A 31 -19.01 -0.82 -37.17
C GLY A 31 -18.27 -2.15 -37.12
N GLY A 32 -17.34 -2.40 -38.05
CA GLY A 32 -16.56 -3.64 -38.11
C GLY A 32 -15.61 -3.84 -36.91
N ALA A 33 -14.98 -2.75 -36.43
CA ALA A 33 -14.04 -2.82 -35.31
C ALA A 33 -14.73 -3.11 -33.96
N VAL A 34 -15.97 -2.62 -33.77
CA VAL A 34 -16.74 -2.86 -32.54
C VAL A 34 -17.25 -4.30 -32.45
N PHE A 35 -17.68 -4.89 -33.57
CA PHE A 35 -18.14 -6.29 -33.59
C PHE A 35 -17.01 -7.30 -33.40
N HIS A 36 -15.78 -7.00 -33.81
CA HIS A 36 -14.63 -7.89 -33.59
C HIS A 36 -14.14 -7.86 -32.12
N ALA A 37 -14.33 -6.75 -31.40
CA ALA A 37 -13.95 -6.64 -29.99
C ALA A 37 -14.90 -7.41 -29.05
N ALA A 38 -16.18 -7.58 -29.42
CA ALA A 38 -17.18 -8.27 -28.61
C ALA A 38 -17.10 -9.81 -28.69
N GLY A 39 -16.32 -10.37 -29.62
CA GLY A 39 -16.15 -11.81 -29.81
C GLY A 39 -14.95 -12.42 -29.08
N THR A 40 -14.13 -11.62 -28.41
CA THR A 40 -13.00 -12.14 -27.64
C THR A 40 -13.47 -12.54 -26.25
N SER A 41 -13.38 -13.84 -25.93
CA SER A 41 -13.57 -14.31 -24.56
C SER A 41 -12.58 -13.59 -23.65
N ALA A 42 -13.08 -13.01 -22.57
CA ALA A 42 -12.23 -12.37 -21.57
C ALA A 42 -11.14 -13.38 -21.15
N PRO A 43 -9.85 -12.99 -21.12
CA PRO A 43 -8.82 -13.88 -20.63
C PRO A 43 -9.20 -14.26 -19.19
N VAL A 44 -9.33 -15.57 -18.96
CA VAL A 44 -9.55 -16.10 -17.61
C VAL A 44 -8.31 -15.76 -16.82
N VAL A 45 -8.38 -14.71 -16.01
CA VAL A 45 -7.36 -14.38 -15.01
C VAL A 45 -7.43 -15.49 -13.98
N THR A 46 -6.57 -16.50 -14.13
CA THR A 46 -6.32 -17.45 -13.05
C THR A 46 -5.71 -16.64 -11.91
N PRO A 47 -6.34 -16.59 -10.73
CA PRO A 47 -5.68 -16.00 -9.58
C PRO A 47 -4.39 -16.80 -9.38
N ALA A 48 -3.25 -16.11 -9.41
CA ALA A 48 -1.98 -16.73 -9.08
C ALA A 48 -2.08 -17.24 -7.64
N SER A 49 -2.35 -18.54 -7.51
CA SER A 49 -2.35 -19.29 -6.26
C SER A 49 -0.91 -19.56 -5.86
N VAL A 50 -0.12 -18.49 -5.70
CA VAL A 50 1.10 -18.59 -4.92
C VAL A 50 0.65 -18.58 -3.46
N PRO A 51 0.85 -19.67 -2.71
CA PRO A 51 0.50 -19.67 -1.30
C PRO A 51 1.40 -18.64 -0.62
N MET A 52 0.81 -17.52 -0.21
CA MET A 52 1.43 -16.58 0.72
C MET A 52 1.50 -17.30 2.07
N VAL A 53 2.57 -18.06 2.26
CA VAL A 53 2.87 -18.69 3.55
C VAL A 53 3.69 -17.67 4.33
N ALA A 54 3.01 -16.76 5.01
CA ALA A 54 3.62 -16.13 6.17
C ALA A 54 3.91 -17.26 7.16
N MET A 55 5.17 -17.69 7.24
CA MET A 55 5.63 -18.58 8.30
C MET A 55 5.55 -17.82 9.61
N ALA A 56 4.35 -17.88 10.17
CA ALA A 56 4.07 -18.06 11.58
C ALA A 56 5.33 -18.30 12.44
N THR A 57 5.92 -17.23 12.97
CA THR A 57 6.78 -17.34 14.14
C THR A 57 5.96 -18.08 15.19
N THR A 58 6.42 -19.24 15.64
CA THR A 58 5.71 -20.09 16.61
C THR A 58 5.95 -19.52 18.03
N PRO A 59 4.99 -18.87 18.70
CA PRO A 59 5.02 -18.50 20.10
C PRO A 59 4.73 -19.74 20.92
N GLY A 60 5.64 -19.97 21.85
CA GLY A 60 5.74 -21.17 22.66
C GLY A 60 7.19 -21.62 22.78
N ARG A 61 8.06 -21.22 21.84
CA ARG A 61 9.51 -21.23 22.06
C ARG A 61 9.89 -19.85 22.54
N LYS A 62 10.51 -19.72 23.75
CA LYS A 62 11.24 -18.51 24.14
C LYS A 62 12.02 -18.06 22.90
N LEU A 63 11.86 -16.82 22.40
CA LEU A 63 12.57 -16.34 21.21
C LEU A 63 14.08 -16.47 21.48
N PRO A 64 14.78 -17.54 21.03
CA PRO A 64 16.18 -17.75 21.36
C PRO A 64 17.10 -16.97 20.41
N TRP A 65 16.49 -16.20 19.50
CA TRP A 65 17.13 -15.58 18.35
C TRP A 65 16.86 -14.07 18.27
N MET A 66 16.39 -13.42 19.33
CA MET A 66 16.54 -11.98 19.39
C MET A 66 18.00 -11.72 19.79
N PRO A 67 18.92 -11.33 18.87
CA PRO A 67 20.20 -10.83 19.35
C PRO A 67 19.89 -9.70 20.32
N PRO A 68 20.60 -9.60 21.46
CA PRO A 68 20.45 -8.44 22.32
C PRO A 68 20.63 -7.20 21.45
N LYS A 69 19.74 -6.21 21.65
CA LYS A 69 19.89 -4.90 21.00
C LYS A 69 21.37 -4.51 21.12
N PRO A 70 22.06 -4.09 20.04
CA PRO A 70 23.35 -3.42 20.24
C PRO A 70 23.08 -2.32 21.26
N THR A 71 23.79 -2.38 22.38
CA THR A 71 23.69 -1.39 23.45
C THR A 71 24.34 -0.11 22.95
N MET A 72 23.67 0.58 22.02
CA MET A 72 23.97 1.97 21.76
C MET A 72 23.73 2.71 23.06
N LYS A 73 24.75 3.46 23.49
CA LYS A 73 24.64 4.28 24.69
C LYS A 73 23.47 5.26 24.47
N PRO A 74 22.71 5.61 25.52
CA PRO A 74 21.60 6.57 25.40
C PRO A 74 21.96 7.90 24.75
N THR A 75 23.25 8.23 24.67
CA THR A 75 23.82 9.41 24.00
C THR A 75 23.82 9.36 22.47
N ASP A 76 23.65 8.18 21.84
CA ASP A 76 23.62 8.05 20.37
C ASP A 76 22.19 7.94 19.81
N LEU A 77 21.20 7.76 20.71
CA LEU A 77 19.79 7.82 20.35
C LEU A 77 19.36 9.29 20.34
N VAL A 78 19.52 9.96 19.19
CA VAL A 78 18.63 11.09 18.89
C VAL A 78 17.24 10.49 18.71
N GLN A 79 16.50 10.37 19.82
CA GLN A 79 15.05 10.25 19.72
C GLN A 79 14.60 11.57 19.07
N PRO A 80 14.00 11.57 17.87
CA PRO A 80 13.19 12.71 17.50
C PRO A 80 12.05 12.71 18.51
N THR A 81 12.17 13.56 19.53
CA THR A 81 11.05 13.84 20.43
C THR A 81 10.01 14.55 19.57
N TYR A 82 9.15 13.77 18.93
CA TYR A 82 7.86 14.26 18.51
C TYR A 82 7.09 14.52 19.81
N LYS A 83 7.36 15.67 20.44
CA LYS A 83 6.34 16.28 21.27
C LYS A 83 5.18 16.48 20.32
N LEU A 84 4.16 15.63 20.42
CA LEU A 84 2.81 15.96 19.99
C LEU A 84 2.46 17.19 20.81
N ALA A 85 2.80 18.36 20.26
CA ALA A 85 2.30 19.62 20.76
C ALA A 85 0.77 19.47 20.70
N ALA A 86 0.14 19.59 21.85
CA ALA A 86 -1.30 19.72 21.93
C ALA A 86 -1.74 20.76 20.90
N ALA A 87 -2.79 20.46 20.16
CA ALA A 87 -3.36 21.38 19.18
C ALA A 87 -3.85 22.63 19.92
N GLU A 88 -3.01 23.66 19.96
CA GLU A 88 -3.39 25.01 20.38
C GLU A 88 -4.24 25.61 19.25
N LYS A 89 -5.44 26.10 19.60
CA LYS A 89 -6.39 26.75 18.68
C LYS A 89 -5.90 28.16 18.28
N ASP A 90 -6.37 28.63 17.11
CA ASP A 90 -6.35 30.02 16.59
C ASP A 90 -5.00 30.48 15.97
N GLN A 91 -4.82 31.06 14.75
CA GLN A 91 -5.62 31.84 13.78
C GLN A 91 -5.03 31.75 12.34
N PRO A 92 -5.70 32.25 11.27
CA PRO A 92 -5.24 32.15 9.90
C PRO A 92 -4.19 33.23 9.56
N GLY A 93 -2.93 32.83 9.54
CA GLY A 93 -1.81 33.60 8.97
C GLY A 93 -0.96 32.66 8.12
N LEU A 94 -0.42 33.16 7.00
CA LEU A 94 0.51 32.41 6.14
C LEU A 94 1.49 31.59 7.01
N MET A 95 1.51 30.27 6.83
CA MET A 95 2.36 29.39 7.63
C MET A 95 3.82 29.82 7.52
N GLU A 96 4.33 30.47 8.57
CA GLU A 96 5.76 30.63 8.75
C GLU A 96 6.31 29.23 9.07
N PHE A 97 6.93 28.59 8.08
CA PHE A 97 7.67 27.35 8.25
C PHE A 97 8.93 27.64 9.10
N LYS A 98 8.73 27.83 10.39
CA LYS A 98 9.75 28.25 11.36
C LYS A 98 10.71 27.13 11.77
N ARG A 99 10.58 25.95 11.16
CA ARG A 99 11.50 24.82 11.34
C ARG A 99 12.11 24.51 9.98
N PRO A 100 13.44 24.60 9.82
CA PRO A 100 14.06 24.23 8.56
C PRO A 100 13.77 22.75 8.30
N VAL A 101 13.39 22.44 7.06
CA VAL A 101 13.30 21.07 6.51
C VAL A 101 14.67 20.34 6.54
N ALA A 102 15.72 21.04 6.99
CA ALA A 102 17.12 20.62 6.95
C ALA A 102 17.49 19.39 7.80
N ASP A 103 16.71 19.04 8.83
CA ASP A 103 17.02 17.88 9.69
C ASP A 103 16.31 16.59 9.27
N VAL A 104 15.56 16.60 8.16
CA VAL A 104 14.94 15.38 7.63
C VAL A 104 15.91 14.71 6.66
N ASP A 105 16.43 13.53 7.04
CA ASP A 105 17.12 12.66 6.10
C ASP A 105 16.10 12.08 5.10
N VAL A 106 15.95 12.79 3.98
CA VAL A 106 15.03 12.42 2.89
C VAL A 106 15.41 11.06 2.29
N ALA A 107 16.70 10.73 2.24
CA ALA A 107 17.16 9.45 1.70
C ALA A 107 16.79 8.29 2.63
N ALA A 108 16.95 8.48 3.94
CA ALA A 108 16.47 7.52 4.92
C ALA A 108 14.95 7.35 4.83
N LEU A 109 14.18 8.44 4.77
CA LEU A 109 12.73 8.37 4.65
C LEU A 109 12.29 7.64 3.37
N ASP A 110 12.94 7.92 2.24
CA ASP A 110 12.67 7.25 0.97
C ASP A 110 12.97 5.76 1.03
N ARG A 111 14.05 5.36 1.70
CA ARG A 111 14.37 3.96 1.95
C ARG A 111 13.29 3.29 2.81
N GLN A 112 12.86 3.93 3.89
CA GLN A 112 11.79 3.42 4.76
C GLN A 112 10.47 3.26 3.98
N ARG A 113 10.11 4.26 3.15
CA ARG A 113 8.94 4.21 2.26
C ARG A 113 9.04 3.07 1.27
N GLN A 114 10.20 2.85 0.66
CA GLN A 114 10.43 1.76 -0.29
C GLN A 114 10.23 0.40 0.40
N CYS A 115 10.85 0.17 1.56
CA CYS A 115 10.67 -1.07 2.32
C CYS A 115 9.21 -1.31 2.72
N LEU A 116 8.51 -0.27 3.21
CA LEU A 116 7.10 -0.39 3.57
C LEU A 116 6.24 -0.73 2.34
N SER A 117 6.52 -0.08 1.21
CA SER A 117 5.79 -0.32 -0.04
C SER A 117 5.96 -1.76 -0.53
N ILE A 118 7.19 -2.29 -0.48
CA ILE A 118 7.49 -3.68 -0.85
C ILE A 118 6.73 -4.64 0.06
N GLY A 119 6.77 -4.41 1.38
CA GLY A 119 6.04 -5.20 2.36
C GLY A 119 4.54 -5.23 2.07
N ILE A 120 3.91 -4.06 1.90
CA ILE A 120 2.47 -3.96 1.58
C ILE A 120 2.14 -4.65 0.25
N TYR A 121 2.98 -4.46 -0.78
CA TYR A 121 2.74 -5.05 -2.09
C TYR A 121 2.72 -6.58 -2.00
N TYR A 122 3.73 -7.19 -1.38
CA TYR A 122 3.81 -8.64 -1.32
C TYR A 122 2.79 -9.26 -0.39
N GLU A 123 2.40 -8.56 0.68
CA GLU A 123 1.47 -9.08 1.67
C GLU A 123 -0.01 -8.78 1.37
N ALA A 124 -0.30 -7.72 0.59
CA ALA A 124 -1.66 -7.21 0.49
C ALA A 124 -2.02 -6.60 -0.87
N ARG A 125 -1.25 -6.80 -1.95
CA ARG A 125 -1.61 -6.28 -3.29
C ARG A 125 -3.00 -6.67 -3.79
N GLY A 126 -3.48 -7.85 -3.40
CA GLY A 126 -4.81 -8.37 -3.77
C GLY A 126 -5.93 -7.96 -2.82
N GLU A 127 -5.60 -7.25 -1.73
CA GLU A 127 -6.55 -6.81 -0.73
C GLU A 127 -7.14 -5.43 -1.06
N THR A 128 -8.24 -5.10 -0.39
CA THR A 128 -8.82 -3.74 -0.42
C THR A 128 -7.84 -2.71 0.14
N LEU A 129 -8.11 -1.42 -0.09
CA LEU A 129 -7.35 -0.32 0.54
C LEU A 129 -7.25 -0.50 2.06
N LYS A 130 -8.35 -0.86 2.71
CA LYS A 130 -8.40 -1.14 4.16
C LYS A 130 -7.47 -2.29 4.56
N GLY A 131 -7.38 -3.35 3.74
CA GLY A 131 -6.46 -4.47 3.96
C GLY A 131 -4.99 -4.09 3.81
N GLN A 132 -4.65 -3.23 2.83
CA GLN A 132 -3.29 -2.71 2.68
C GLN A 132 -2.89 -1.80 3.84
N LEU A 133 -3.81 -0.94 4.31
CA LEU A 133 -3.61 -0.10 5.49
C LEU A 133 -3.41 -0.93 6.75
N ALA A 134 -4.19 -2.00 6.92
CA ALA A 134 -4.07 -2.93 8.04
C ALA A 134 -2.66 -3.57 8.14
N VAL A 135 -2.11 -4.03 7.00
CA VAL A 135 -0.74 -4.56 6.96
C VAL A 135 0.31 -3.49 7.25
N ALA A 136 0.15 -2.30 6.65
CA ALA A 136 1.05 -1.17 6.91
C ALA A 136 1.08 -0.81 8.40
N GLU A 137 -0.09 -0.79 9.04
CA GLU A 137 -0.24 -0.51 10.46
C GLU A 137 0.43 -1.56 11.34
N VAL A 138 0.34 -2.86 11.03
CA VAL A 138 1.11 -3.89 11.75
C VAL A 138 2.61 -3.64 11.65
N ILE A 139 3.14 -3.32 10.47
CA ILE A 139 4.57 -3.03 10.29
C ILE A 139 4.98 -1.84 11.16
N LEU A 140 4.19 -0.76 11.18
CA LEU A 140 4.47 0.42 12.00
C LEU A 140 4.28 0.16 13.50
N ASN A 141 3.34 -0.71 13.89
CA ASN A 141 3.17 -1.16 15.27
C ASN A 141 4.38 -1.96 15.75
N ARG A 142 4.98 -2.77 14.88
CA ARG A 142 6.24 -3.47 15.17
C ARG A 142 7.36 -2.46 15.39
N VAL A 143 7.54 -1.47 14.51
CA VAL A 143 8.52 -0.40 14.69
C VAL A 143 8.36 0.33 16.05
N LYS A 144 7.11 0.57 16.47
CA LYS A 144 6.79 1.20 17.77
C LYS A 144 6.98 0.27 18.97
N SER A 145 7.07 -1.04 18.76
CA SER A 145 7.12 -2.05 19.82
C SER A 145 8.54 -2.36 20.23
N ASN A 146 8.76 -2.51 21.55
CA ASN A 146 10.06 -2.92 22.08
C ASN A 146 10.47 -4.36 21.70
N LEU A 147 9.57 -5.13 21.09
CA LEU A 147 9.79 -6.52 20.69
C LEU A 147 10.40 -6.67 19.28
N TYR A 148 10.48 -5.58 18.52
CA TYR A 148 10.92 -5.59 17.12
C TYR A 148 12.01 -4.53 16.89
N PRO A 149 12.69 -4.57 15.72
CA PRO A 149 13.57 -3.49 15.29
C PRO A 149 12.86 -2.14 15.21
N ASP A 150 13.64 -1.07 15.30
CA ASP A 150 13.19 0.32 15.44
C ASP A 150 12.98 1.06 14.12
N ASN A 151 13.07 0.35 12.99
CA ASN A 151 12.82 0.92 11.67
C ASN A 151 12.14 -0.08 10.73
N VAL A 152 11.42 0.44 9.73
CA VAL A 152 10.58 -0.32 8.79
C VAL A 152 11.40 -1.34 8.03
N CYS A 153 12.55 -0.96 7.49
CA CYS A 153 13.35 -1.89 6.69
C CYS A 153 13.80 -3.08 7.52
N ASP A 154 14.27 -2.88 8.74
CA ASP A 154 14.68 -3.98 9.60
C ASP A 154 13.50 -4.85 10.04
N VAL A 155 12.30 -4.29 10.20
CA VAL A 155 11.07 -5.07 10.44
C VAL A 155 10.69 -5.89 9.20
N VAL A 156 10.70 -5.29 8.01
CA VAL A 156 10.31 -5.95 6.75
C VAL A 156 11.31 -7.05 6.36
N TYR A 157 12.60 -6.83 6.57
CA TYR A 157 13.65 -7.79 6.23
C TYR A 157 14.12 -8.61 7.43
N GLN A 158 13.36 -8.60 8.52
CA GLN A 158 13.69 -9.36 9.71
C GLN A 158 13.78 -10.85 9.38
N GLY A 159 14.95 -11.44 9.63
CA GLY A 159 15.21 -12.85 9.38
C GLY A 159 15.65 -13.21 7.95
N SER A 160 15.69 -12.25 7.02
CA SER A 160 16.11 -12.47 5.61
C SER A 160 17.46 -13.15 5.41
N LYS A 161 18.38 -13.03 6.39
CA LYS A 161 19.72 -13.61 6.34
C LYS A 161 19.87 -14.90 7.15
N LEU A 162 18.77 -15.42 7.69
CA LEU A 162 18.79 -16.54 8.62
C LEU A 162 18.30 -17.81 7.98
N THR A 163 18.86 -18.93 8.43
CA THR A 163 18.37 -20.27 8.06
C THR A 163 17.09 -20.65 8.81
N THR A 164 16.74 -19.91 9.87
CA THR A 164 15.57 -20.18 10.72
C THR A 164 14.25 -19.61 10.17
N GLY A 165 14.32 -18.82 9.08
CA GLY A 165 13.16 -18.28 8.37
C GLY A 165 13.03 -16.76 8.42
N CYS A 166 12.13 -16.25 7.58
CA CYS A 166 11.84 -14.83 7.41
C CYS A 166 10.53 -14.41 8.09
N GLN A 167 10.46 -13.15 8.54
CA GLN A 167 9.22 -12.54 9.01
C GLN A 167 8.22 -12.34 7.87
N PHE A 168 8.68 -11.95 6.69
CA PHE A 168 7.88 -11.84 5.47
C PHE A 168 8.44 -12.80 4.42
N SER A 169 7.62 -13.70 3.87
CA SER A 169 8.15 -14.85 3.11
C SER A 169 8.91 -14.42 1.86
N PHE A 170 8.47 -13.33 1.22
CA PHE A 170 9.10 -12.79 0.00
C PHE A 170 10.58 -12.42 0.19
N THR A 171 11.03 -12.15 1.43
CA THR A 171 12.44 -11.85 1.70
C THR A 171 13.33 -13.09 1.76
N CYS A 172 12.74 -14.29 1.81
CA CYS A 172 13.42 -15.58 1.75
C CYS A 172 13.22 -16.28 0.40
N ASP A 173 12.07 -16.07 -0.25
CA ASP A 173 11.65 -16.85 -1.43
C ASP A 173 12.32 -16.42 -2.75
N GLY A 174 13.37 -15.59 -2.69
CA GLY A 174 14.06 -15.07 -3.87
C GLY A 174 13.22 -14.14 -4.74
N MET A 175 12.12 -13.59 -4.19
CA MET A 175 11.25 -12.70 -4.93
C MET A 175 11.97 -11.39 -5.27
N SER A 176 11.70 -10.85 -6.46
CA SER A 176 12.29 -9.59 -6.89
C SER A 176 11.77 -8.44 -6.03
N GLU A 177 12.65 -7.53 -5.60
CA GLU A 177 12.23 -6.26 -5.00
C GLU A 177 11.64 -5.27 -6.04
N LYS A 178 11.45 -5.71 -7.28
CA LYS A 178 10.83 -4.94 -8.38
C LYS A 178 9.43 -5.51 -8.68
N PRO A 179 8.38 -4.91 -8.11
CA PRO A 179 6.99 -5.26 -8.38
C PRO A 179 6.64 -5.19 -9.86
N HIS A 180 6.03 -6.27 -10.36
CA HIS A 180 5.61 -6.40 -11.76
C HIS A 180 4.25 -5.75 -12.05
N ASP A 181 3.30 -5.82 -11.10
CA ASP A 181 2.01 -5.14 -11.24
C ASP A 181 2.17 -3.65 -10.89
N ARG A 182 2.22 -2.82 -11.94
CA ARG A 182 2.39 -1.37 -11.80
C ARG A 182 1.21 -0.68 -11.11
N ARG A 183 -0.01 -1.21 -11.21
CA ARG A 183 -1.19 -0.61 -10.57
C ARG A 183 -1.15 -0.89 -9.08
N ALA A 184 -1.02 -2.16 -8.70
CA ALA A 184 -0.90 -2.55 -7.30
C ALA A 184 0.33 -1.94 -6.64
N TRP A 185 1.44 -1.80 -7.38
CA TRP A 185 2.63 -1.11 -6.87
C TRP A 185 2.39 0.36 -6.55
N ARG A 186 1.73 1.11 -7.43
CA ARG A 186 1.37 2.51 -7.16
C ARG A 186 0.45 2.64 -5.94
N GLN A 187 -0.50 1.72 -5.79
CA GLN A 187 -1.37 1.67 -4.63
C GLN A 187 -0.57 1.43 -3.34
N ALA A 188 0.27 0.39 -3.31
CA ALA A 188 1.10 0.06 -2.14
C ALA A 188 2.04 1.22 -1.75
N ARG A 189 2.63 1.90 -2.75
CA ARG A 189 3.45 3.10 -2.50
C ARG A 189 2.65 4.26 -1.91
N SER A 190 1.46 4.51 -2.43
CA SER A 190 0.58 5.56 -1.90
C SER A 190 0.15 5.25 -0.47
N VAL A 191 -0.19 4.00 -0.17
CA VAL A 191 -0.54 3.54 1.18
C VAL A 191 0.66 3.70 2.13
N ALA A 192 1.85 3.27 1.72
CA ALA A 192 3.07 3.42 2.51
C ALA A 192 3.38 4.89 2.85
N GLU A 193 3.26 5.77 1.87
CA GLU A 193 3.47 7.21 2.06
C GLU A 193 2.46 7.80 3.06
N GLN A 194 1.18 7.48 2.90
CA GLN A 194 0.15 7.96 3.82
C GLN A 194 0.34 7.42 5.24
N ALA A 195 0.74 6.15 5.38
CA ALA A 195 1.02 5.52 6.66
C ALA A 195 2.22 6.17 7.37
N LEU A 196 3.32 6.42 6.66
CA LEU A 196 4.50 7.10 7.22
C LEU A 196 4.23 8.55 7.63
N LEU A 197 3.34 9.24 6.91
CA LEU A 197 2.92 10.60 7.25
C LEU A 197 1.88 10.65 8.38
N GLY A 198 1.51 9.50 8.97
CA GLY A 198 0.49 9.42 10.02
C GLY A 198 -0.91 9.82 9.55
N ARG A 199 -1.16 9.80 8.23
CA ARG A 199 -2.44 10.21 7.62
C ARG A 199 -3.48 9.10 7.60
N VAL A 200 -3.11 7.91 8.06
CA VAL A 200 -4.03 6.78 8.23
C VAL A 200 -4.77 7.01 9.55
N ARG A 201 -5.96 7.62 9.44
CA ARG A 201 -6.83 7.94 10.57
C ARG A 201 -7.54 6.69 11.11
N ASP A 202 -7.63 5.66 10.28
CA ASP A 202 -8.27 4.41 10.61
C ASP A 202 -7.26 3.53 11.32
N ASN A 203 -7.34 3.47 12.64
CA ASN A 203 -6.65 2.51 13.48
C ASN A 203 -7.27 1.11 13.24
N VAL A 204 -7.16 0.62 12.00
CA VAL A 204 -7.89 -0.53 11.45
C VAL A 204 -7.65 -1.77 12.29
N VAL A 205 -6.43 -1.95 12.79
CA VAL A 205 -6.01 -3.16 13.51
C VAL A 205 -5.55 -2.90 14.93
N GLY A 206 -5.75 -1.70 15.48
CA GLY A 206 -5.40 -1.42 16.87
C GLY A 206 -3.90 -1.64 17.12
N LYS A 207 -3.59 -2.31 18.23
CA LYS A 207 -2.23 -2.72 18.60
C LYS A 207 -1.83 -4.09 18.03
N ALA A 208 -2.42 -4.53 16.91
CA ALA A 208 -2.04 -5.81 16.33
C ALA A 208 -0.56 -5.81 15.92
N LEU A 209 0.13 -6.90 16.26
CA LEU A 209 1.53 -7.16 15.92
C LEU A 209 1.68 -8.40 15.02
N PHE A 210 0.62 -9.20 14.90
CA PHE A 210 0.62 -10.47 14.20
C PHE A 210 -0.62 -10.55 13.30
N TYR A 211 -0.52 -11.28 12.20
CA TYR A 211 -1.66 -11.66 11.39
C TYR A 211 -1.37 -12.96 10.65
N HIS A 212 -2.42 -13.60 10.16
CA HIS A 212 -2.31 -14.68 9.18
C HIS A 212 -3.48 -14.58 8.19
N ALA A 213 -3.31 -15.23 7.04
CA ALA A 213 -4.39 -15.35 6.07
C ALA A 213 -5.41 -16.41 6.53
N ASP A 214 -6.70 -16.18 6.30
CA ASP A 214 -7.81 -16.98 6.83
C ASP A 214 -7.87 -18.45 6.38
N TYR A 215 -7.06 -18.81 5.39
CA TYR A 215 -6.85 -20.18 4.92
C TYR A 215 -5.65 -20.88 5.58
N VAL A 216 -4.93 -20.21 6.48
CA VAL A 216 -3.80 -20.74 7.26
C VAL A 216 -4.24 -20.94 8.70
N ARG A 217 -3.79 -22.00 9.37
CA ARG A 217 -4.10 -22.27 10.79
C ARG A 217 -2.82 -22.39 11.61
N PRO A 218 -2.22 -21.27 12.01
CA PRO A 218 -0.99 -21.33 12.78
C PRO A 218 -1.28 -21.73 14.25
N ARG A 219 -0.48 -22.66 14.79
CA ARG A 219 -0.60 -23.12 16.20
C ARG A 219 -0.57 -21.98 17.21
N TRP A 220 0.04 -20.88 16.82
CA TRP A 220 0.24 -19.73 17.65
C TRP A 220 -0.96 -18.86 17.93
N ALA A 221 -1.93 -18.85 17.03
CA ALA A 221 -3.13 -18.03 17.15
C ALA A 221 -3.87 -18.35 18.47
N ASN A 222 -3.82 -19.62 18.90
CA ASN A 222 -4.40 -20.11 20.16
C ASN A 222 -3.83 -19.39 21.41
N ASN A 223 -2.63 -18.81 21.32
CA ASN A 223 -1.97 -18.11 22.42
C ASN A 223 -2.10 -16.59 22.33
N MET A 224 -2.85 -16.07 21.37
CA MET A 224 -3.03 -14.63 21.15
C MET A 224 -4.48 -14.19 21.33
N VAL A 225 -4.72 -12.88 21.26
CA VAL A 225 -6.07 -12.31 21.22
C VAL A 225 -6.33 -11.80 19.81
N GLU A 226 -7.39 -12.32 19.18
CA GLU A 226 -7.88 -11.80 17.90
C GLU A 226 -8.40 -10.37 18.09
N VAL A 227 -7.97 -9.48 17.20
CA VAL A 227 -8.37 -8.06 17.20
C VAL A 227 -9.51 -7.86 16.20
N THR A 228 -9.31 -8.28 14.95
CA THR A 228 -10.27 -8.11 13.86
C THR A 228 -9.87 -8.97 12.66
N LYS A 229 -10.79 -9.13 11.70
CA LYS A 229 -10.54 -9.66 10.38
C LYS A 229 -10.76 -8.57 9.34
N VAL A 230 -9.78 -8.35 8.45
CA VAL A 230 -9.88 -7.42 7.33
C VAL A 230 -9.49 -8.14 6.06
N GLY A 231 -10.46 -8.23 5.13
CA GLY A 231 -10.29 -9.03 3.92
C GLY A 231 -9.92 -10.46 4.26
N ARG A 232 -8.80 -10.95 3.73
CA ARG A 232 -8.31 -12.31 4.00
C ARG A 232 -7.44 -12.43 5.24
N HIS A 233 -7.14 -11.34 5.94
CA HIS A 233 -6.22 -11.35 7.07
C HIS A 233 -6.95 -11.29 8.42
N ILE A 234 -6.54 -12.13 9.36
CA ILE A 234 -6.98 -12.11 10.74
C ILE A 234 -5.83 -11.58 11.60
N PHE A 235 -6.09 -10.52 12.37
CA PHE A 235 -5.08 -9.75 13.10
C PHE A 235 -5.13 -10.04 14.60
N TYR A 236 -3.96 -10.07 15.22
CA TYR A 236 -3.77 -10.50 16.61
C TYR A 236 -2.80 -9.62 17.39
N ARG A 237 -3.02 -9.58 18.70
CA ARG A 237 -2.14 -8.97 19.70
C ARG A 237 -1.79 -9.96 20.81
N LEU A 238 -0.80 -9.62 21.64
CA LEU A 238 -0.42 -10.47 22.77
C LEU A 238 -1.49 -10.44 23.87
N LYS A 239 -1.55 -11.53 24.65
CA LYS A 239 -2.33 -11.58 25.89
C LYS A 239 -1.66 -10.65 26.91
N GLY A 240 -2.44 -9.83 27.61
CA GLY A 240 -1.94 -8.86 28.59
C GLY A 240 -1.76 -7.43 28.06
N ASP A 241 -1.69 -7.24 26.74
CA ASP A 241 -1.89 -5.91 26.16
C ASP A 241 -3.34 -5.47 26.46
N ALA A 242 -3.54 -4.29 27.05
CA ALA A 242 -4.89 -3.84 27.38
C ALA A 242 -5.77 -3.81 26.12
N PRO A 243 -6.97 -4.43 26.12
CA PRO A 243 -7.89 -4.32 25.00
C PRO A 243 -8.23 -2.84 24.78
N MET A 244 -8.22 -2.38 23.53
CA MET A 244 -8.79 -1.08 23.20
C MET A 244 -10.28 -1.10 23.54
N LYS A 245 -10.75 -0.10 24.29
CA LYS A 245 -12.18 0.02 24.59
C LYS A 245 -12.92 0.26 23.28
N LYS A 246 -14.10 -0.34 23.11
CA LYS A 246 -14.96 -0.21 21.92
C LYS A 246 -15.19 1.25 21.47
N THR A 247 -15.11 2.19 22.40
CA THR A 247 -15.26 3.64 22.16
C THR A 247 -14.18 4.24 21.25
N GLU A 248 -13.02 3.59 21.13
CA GLU A 248 -11.88 4.09 20.34
C GLU A 248 -11.89 3.56 18.89
N LEU A 249 -12.59 2.44 18.63
CA LEU A 249 -12.88 1.96 17.27
C LEU A 249 -13.95 2.81 16.57
N ALA A 250 -14.86 3.44 17.31
CA ALA A 250 -15.94 4.26 16.75
C ALA A 250 -15.50 5.68 16.37
N SER A 251 -14.32 6.12 16.83
CA SER A 251 -13.80 7.47 16.58
C SER A 251 -12.99 7.59 15.29
N SER A 252 -12.74 6.49 14.57
CA SER A 252 -12.09 6.53 13.26
C SER A 252 -13.04 6.61 12.07
N ASP A 253 -14.33 6.39 12.27
CA ASP A 253 -15.34 6.42 11.19
C ASP A 253 -15.99 7.83 11.03
N GLY A 254 -15.32 8.89 11.49
CA GLY A 254 -15.81 10.28 11.51
C GLY A 254 -14.95 11.28 10.73
#